data_AF-A0A101M911-F1
#
_entry.id   AF-A0A101M911-F1
#
_cell.length_a   1.000
_cell.length_b   1.000
_cell.length_c   1.000
_cell.angle_alpha   90.00
_cell.angle_beta   90.00
_cell.angle_gamma   90.00
#
_symmetry.space_group_name_H-M   'P 1'
#
loop_
_entity.id
_entity.type
_entity.pdbx_description
1 polymer ?
#
loop_
_entity_poly.entity_id
_entity_poly.type
_entity_poly.pdbx_seq_one_letter_code
_entity_poly.pdbx_strand_id
1 'polypeptide(L)'
;MSSLRLALTCLLTGLLPEVVENPHSNETASPEKQHVFHVSGIPKWMQWDPYIQRGYRTQLNSFKRCFWSLFYLHNESINTWSHILAGIYFLAILLATDYWIAQLGLKVPLSDMLAIQTYVAGTAGCLIFSATFHATNAHSPEVAHAFLKLDYFGIVLTISTTCISIAYFALHGQPMLQCVYILFTVLCAAMVFCITLDVGMDGARAGPWR
;
A
#
# COMPACT_ATOMS: atom_id res chain seq x y z
N MET A 1 55.06 -23.33 9.80
CA MET A 1 53.69 -22.79 10.05
C MET A 1 53.78 -21.60 11.02
N SER A 2 54.68 -20.68 10.70
CA SER A 2 55.23 -19.62 11.55
C SER A 2 54.74 -18.22 11.11
N SER A 3 53.83 -18.17 10.14
CA SER A 3 53.20 -16.96 9.60
C SER A 3 51.78 -16.70 10.14
N LEU A 4 51.25 -17.56 11.01
CA LEU A 4 49.92 -17.39 11.64
C LEU A 4 49.98 -16.94 13.11
N ARG A 5 51.15 -16.98 13.76
CA ARG A 5 51.34 -16.53 15.16
C ARG A 5 51.85 -15.10 15.30
N LEU A 6 52.35 -14.49 14.22
CA LEU A 6 52.84 -13.09 14.22
C LEU A 6 51.77 -12.07 13.85
N ALA A 7 50.74 -12.49 13.09
CA ALA A 7 49.60 -11.62 12.75
C ALA A 7 48.60 -11.46 13.91
N LEU A 8 48.52 -12.45 14.81
CA LEU A 8 47.61 -12.42 15.97
C LEU A 8 48.14 -11.53 17.12
N THR A 9 49.45 -11.32 17.21
CA THR A 9 50.07 -10.46 18.25
C THR A 9 50.10 -8.98 17.88
N CYS A 10 50.06 -8.62 16.59
CA CYS A 10 49.91 -7.21 16.18
C CYS A 10 48.46 -6.70 16.25
N LEU A 11 47.46 -7.59 16.37
CA LEU A 11 46.04 -7.23 16.42
C LEU A 11 45.49 -7.01 17.84
N LEU A 12 46.28 -7.31 18.88
CA LEU A 12 45.82 -7.32 20.28
C LEU A 12 46.50 -6.29 21.21
N THR A 13 47.45 -5.49 20.73
CA THR A 13 48.19 -4.52 21.57
C THR A 13 48.13 -3.07 21.09
N GLY A 14 47.38 -2.76 20.04
CA GLY A 14 47.22 -1.40 19.54
C GLY A 14 45.91 -0.76 19.98
N LEU A 15 46.02 0.21 20.91
CA LEU A 15 45.04 1.27 21.22
C LEU A 15 43.98 0.94 22.30
N LEU A 16 44.45 0.76 23.54
CA LEU A 16 43.69 1.20 24.72
C LEU A 16 43.74 2.74 24.79
N PRO A 17 42.63 3.46 24.96
CA PRO A 17 42.67 4.87 25.34
C PRO A 17 42.97 4.99 26.84
N GLU A 18 43.79 5.97 27.22
CA GLU A 18 44.01 6.37 28.60
C GLU A 18 42.68 6.70 29.30
N VAL A 19 42.50 6.15 30.50
CA VAL A 19 41.41 6.47 31.41
C VAL A 19 41.66 7.85 31.99
N VAL A 20 40.88 8.84 31.55
CA VAL A 20 40.68 10.09 32.29
C VAL A 20 39.33 9.97 33.00
N GLU A 21 39.38 9.74 34.31
CA GLU A 21 38.20 9.87 35.16
C GLU A 21 37.72 11.32 35.16
N ASN A 22 36.44 11.53 34.86
CA ASN A 22 35.73 12.71 35.32
C ASN A 22 34.35 12.26 35.82
N PRO A 23 34.03 12.49 37.11
CA PRO A 23 32.77 12.08 37.69
C PRO A 23 31.71 13.12 37.32
N HIS A 24 30.64 12.71 36.64
CA HIS A 24 29.28 13.17 36.94
C HIS A 24 28.29 12.32 36.14
N SER A 25 27.53 11.55 36.91
CA SER A 25 26.30 10.84 36.61
C SER A 25 25.39 11.51 35.58
N ASN A 26 24.78 10.69 34.70
CA ASN A 26 23.32 10.53 34.70
C ASN A 26 22.90 9.27 33.92
N GLU A 27 22.47 8.28 34.70
CA GLU A 27 21.27 7.46 34.49
C GLU A 27 20.89 7.00 33.07
N THR A 28 21.14 5.71 32.83
CA THR A 28 20.15 4.70 32.40
C THR A 28 18.96 5.18 31.57
N ALA A 29 19.05 5.05 30.25
CA ALA A 29 17.90 4.72 29.42
C ALA A 29 18.23 3.43 28.64
N SER A 30 17.47 2.36 28.90
CA SER A 30 17.36 1.26 27.94
C SER A 30 16.99 1.88 26.59
N PRO A 31 17.64 1.52 25.45
CA PRO A 31 17.26 2.10 24.18
C PRO A 31 15.81 1.72 23.93
N GLU A 32 14.92 2.71 24.08
CA GLU A 32 13.55 2.59 23.63
C GLU A 32 13.65 2.17 22.16
N LYS A 33 13.07 1.01 21.80
CA LYS A 33 13.12 0.53 20.42
C LYS A 33 12.39 1.55 19.57
N GLN A 34 13.15 2.49 19.01
CA GLN A 34 12.57 3.55 18.21
C GLN A 34 12.03 2.92 16.93
N HIS A 35 10.70 2.82 16.82
CA HIS A 35 10.03 2.21 15.69
C HIS A 35 9.86 3.18 14.50
N VAL A 36 9.97 4.49 14.73
CA VAL A 36 9.72 5.54 13.74
C VAL A 36 10.79 6.64 13.71
N PHE A 37 11.02 7.22 12.54
CA PHE A 37 12.18 8.05 12.21
C PHE A 37 11.78 9.40 11.60
N HIS A 38 12.71 10.36 11.67
CA HIS A 38 12.65 11.61 10.93
C HIS A 38 12.94 11.36 9.44
N VAL A 39 12.42 12.20 8.54
CA VAL A 39 12.57 12.06 7.07
C VAL A 39 14.04 12.01 6.64
N SER A 40 14.93 12.74 7.32
CA SER A 40 16.38 12.69 7.07
C SER A 40 17.04 11.36 7.41
N GLY A 41 16.39 10.52 8.22
CA GLY A 41 16.89 9.21 8.66
C GLY A 41 16.42 8.04 7.80
N ILE A 42 15.66 8.27 6.72
CA ILE A 42 15.15 7.23 5.83
C ILE A 42 15.67 7.37 4.39
N PRO A 43 15.68 6.29 3.60
CA PRO A 43 16.10 6.34 2.20
C PRO A 43 15.29 7.35 1.37
N LYS A 44 15.95 8.05 0.43
CA LYS A 44 15.32 9.06 -0.43
C LYS A 44 14.10 8.55 -1.20
N TRP A 45 14.09 7.29 -1.60
CA TRP A 45 12.98 6.69 -2.36
C TRP A 45 11.68 6.58 -1.55
N MET A 46 11.74 6.65 -0.21
CA MET A 46 10.57 6.64 0.69
C MET A 46 10.07 8.05 1.02
N GLN A 47 10.80 9.10 0.64
CA GLN A 47 10.51 10.50 0.98
C GLN A 47 9.60 11.13 -0.09
N TRP A 48 8.34 10.70 -0.16
CA TRP A 48 7.42 11.15 -1.21
C TRP A 48 6.79 12.52 -0.96
N ASP A 49 6.49 12.83 0.31
CA ASP A 49 5.86 14.08 0.70
C ASP A 49 6.87 14.95 1.47
N PRO A 50 7.24 16.13 0.96
CA PRO A 50 8.18 17.02 1.63
C PRO A 50 7.62 17.65 2.92
N TYR A 51 6.30 17.60 3.15
CA TYR A 51 5.66 18.14 4.34
C TYR A 51 5.60 17.14 5.50
N ILE A 52 5.72 15.83 5.22
CA ILE A 52 5.80 14.80 6.27
C ILE A 52 7.25 14.68 6.73
N GLN A 53 7.52 15.15 7.96
CA GLN A 53 8.88 15.22 8.52
C GLN A 53 9.22 14.08 9.48
N ARG A 54 8.22 13.42 10.08
CA ARG A 54 8.40 12.41 11.15
C ARG A 54 7.40 11.27 11.01
N GLY A 55 7.63 10.20 11.77
CA GLY A 55 6.71 9.05 11.84
C GLY A 55 6.99 7.97 10.79
N TYR A 56 8.10 8.06 10.05
CA TYR A 56 8.42 7.08 9.01
C TYR A 56 8.92 5.77 9.59
N ARG A 57 8.57 4.68 8.93
CA ARG A 57 9.22 3.38 9.13
C ARG A 57 10.61 3.38 8.49
N THR A 58 11.56 2.60 9.03
CA THR A 58 12.78 2.22 8.29
C THR A 58 12.44 1.32 7.11
N GLN A 59 13.36 1.17 6.16
CA GLN A 59 13.28 0.08 5.19
C GLN A 59 13.32 -1.29 5.92
N LEU A 60 12.24 -2.06 5.79
CA LEU A 60 12.00 -3.28 6.55
C LEU A 60 12.53 -4.54 5.86
N ASN A 61 12.62 -4.54 4.52
CA ASN A 61 13.07 -5.67 3.69
C ASN A 61 12.43 -7.03 4.05
N SER A 62 11.20 -7.02 4.59
CA SER A 62 10.51 -8.23 5.03
C SER A 62 9.01 -7.99 5.14
N PHE A 63 8.22 -8.80 4.43
CA PHE A 63 6.75 -8.79 4.53
C PHE A 63 6.26 -9.06 5.96
N LYS A 64 6.95 -9.92 6.71
CA LYS A 64 6.63 -10.18 8.12
C LYS A 64 6.78 -8.92 8.96
N ARG A 65 7.85 -8.13 8.75
CA ARG A 65 8.05 -6.86 9.45
C ARG A 65 7.03 -5.81 9.01
N CYS A 66 6.67 -5.76 7.73
CA CYS A 66 5.57 -4.92 7.22
C CYS A 66 4.24 -5.26 7.89
N PHE A 67 3.90 -6.54 8.01
CA PHE A 67 2.70 -6.99 8.72
C PHE A 67 2.70 -6.55 10.19
N TRP A 68 3.81 -6.76 10.91
CA TRP A 68 3.91 -6.31 12.30
C TRP A 68 3.87 -4.78 12.44
N SER A 69 4.16 -4.03 11.36
CA SER A 69 4.05 -2.57 11.39
C SER A 69 2.62 -2.05 11.45
N LEU A 70 1.62 -2.87 11.11
CA LEU A 70 0.21 -2.52 11.24
C LEU A 70 -0.21 -2.23 12.70
N PHE A 71 0.56 -2.75 13.67
CA PHE A 71 0.24 -2.69 15.09
C PHE A 71 1.02 -1.61 15.85
N TYR A 72 1.73 -0.72 15.17
CA TYR A 72 2.28 0.50 15.77
C TYR A 72 2.00 1.71 14.89
N LEU A 73 2.01 2.91 15.48
CA LEU A 73 1.70 4.14 14.76
C LEU A 73 2.88 4.63 13.92
N HIS A 74 2.61 4.94 12.67
CA HIS A 74 3.54 5.52 11.70
C HIS A 74 2.77 6.37 10.68
N ASN A 75 3.48 7.06 9.79
CA ASN A 75 2.94 7.99 8.79
C ASN A 75 1.97 7.38 7.77
N GLU A 76 1.80 6.05 7.77
CA GLU A 76 0.93 5.31 6.84
C GLU A 76 -0.18 4.55 7.57
N SER A 77 -0.27 4.66 8.91
CA SER A 77 -1.23 3.88 9.69
C SER A 77 -2.67 4.20 9.30
N ILE A 78 -3.01 5.49 9.14
CA ILE A 78 -4.37 5.91 8.75
C ILE A 78 -4.68 5.43 7.34
N ASN A 79 -3.79 5.67 6.36
CA ASN A 79 -3.95 5.21 4.99
C ASN A 79 -4.17 3.69 4.91
N THR A 80 -3.44 2.92 5.72
CA THR A 80 -3.57 1.47 5.75
C THR A 80 -4.89 1.03 6.39
N TRP A 81 -5.20 1.51 7.60
CA TRP A 81 -6.36 1.05 8.35
C TRP A 81 -7.70 1.54 7.79
N SER A 82 -7.75 2.75 7.22
CA SER A 82 -8.97 3.24 6.56
C SER A 82 -9.37 2.32 5.40
N HIS A 83 -8.41 1.83 4.62
CA HIS A 83 -8.65 0.96 3.48
C HIS A 83 -8.86 -0.51 3.88
N ILE A 84 -8.16 -1.02 4.91
CA ILE A 84 -8.42 -2.38 5.44
C ILE A 84 -9.87 -2.50 5.92
N LEU A 85 -10.33 -1.57 6.76
CA LEU A 85 -11.68 -1.63 7.34
C LEU A 85 -12.75 -1.54 6.26
N ALA A 86 -12.60 -0.60 5.32
CA ALA A 86 -13.51 -0.47 4.19
C ALA A 86 -13.46 -1.71 3.28
N GLY A 87 -12.28 -2.26 3.01
CA GLY A 87 -12.11 -3.47 2.19
C GLY A 87 -12.81 -4.68 2.79
N ILE A 88 -12.68 -4.89 4.11
CA ILE A 88 -13.41 -5.95 4.83
C ILE A 88 -14.93 -5.73 4.73
N TYR A 89 -15.39 -4.49 4.88
CA TYR A 89 -16.80 -4.15 4.75
C TYR A 89 -17.37 -4.49 3.36
N PHE A 90 -16.71 -4.06 2.28
CA PHE A 90 -17.17 -4.36 0.92
C PHE A 90 -17.04 -5.85 0.57
N LEU A 91 -16.03 -6.55 1.09
CA LEU A 91 -15.92 -8.00 0.94
C LEU A 91 -17.06 -8.73 1.67
N ALA A 92 -17.44 -8.26 2.86
CA ALA A 92 -18.59 -8.80 3.58
C ALA A 92 -19.89 -8.59 2.80
N ILE A 93 -20.09 -7.40 2.19
CA ILE A 93 -21.24 -7.14 1.30
C ILE A 93 -21.23 -8.08 0.10
N LEU A 94 -20.09 -8.26 -0.55
CA LEU A 94 -19.94 -9.14 -1.72
C LEU A 94 -20.46 -10.54 -1.42
N LEU A 95 -20.00 -11.13 -0.31
CA LEU A 95 -20.36 -12.48 0.11
C LEU A 95 -21.79 -12.56 0.67
N ALA A 96 -22.24 -11.53 1.37
CA ALA A 96 -23.57 -11.52 1.97
C ALA A 96 -24.69 -11.34 0.95
N THR A 97 -24.45 -10.59 -0.13
CA THR A 97 -25.50 -10.26 -1.13
C THR A 97 -26.11 -11.53 -1.74
N ASP A 98 -25.28 -12.48 -2.16
CA ASP A 98 -25.75 -13.75 -2.73
C ASP A 98 -26.51 -14.59 -1.69
N TYR A 99 -26.02 -14.61 -0.45
CA TYR A 99 -26.67 -15.29 0.66
C TYR A 99 -28.07 -14.72 0.93
N TRP A 100 -28.21 -13.40 1.05
CA TRP A 100 -29.50 -12.76 1.35
C TRP A 100 -30.50 -12.90 0.21
N ILE A 101 -30.06 -12.77 -1.05
CA ILE A 101 -30.93 -13.00 -2.23
C ILE A 101 -31.51 -14.42 -2.19
N ALA A 102 -30.67 -15.41 -1.90
CA ALA A 102 -31.10 -16.81 -1.79
C ALA A 102 -32.07 -17.02 -0.62
N GLN A 103 -31.80 -16.45 0.56
CA GLN A 103 -32.67 -16.60 1.74
C GLN A 103 -34.05 -15.93 1.56
N LEU A 104 -34.10 -14.80 0.87
CA LEU A 104 -35.35 -14.07 0.61
C LEU A 104 -36.17 -14.65 -0.54
N GLY A 105 -35.66 -15.66 -1.26
CA GLY A 105 -36.34 -16.28 -2.40
C GLY A 105 -36.56 -15.32 -3.57
N LEU A 106 -35.75 -14.26 -3.68
CA LEU A 106 -35.88 -13.26 -4.73
C LEU A 106 -35.39 -13.84 -6.07
N LYS A 107 -36.23 -13.71 -7.10
CA LYS A 107 -35.86 -14.06 -8.47
C LYS A 107 -35.18 -12.86 -9.13
N VAL A 108 -33.87 -12.75 -8.92
CA VAL A 108 -33.06 -11.69 -9.52
C VAL A 108 -32.40 -12.21 -10.82
N PRO A 109 -32.48 -11.46 -11.94
CA PRO A 109 -31.74 -11.80 -13.14
C PRO A 109 -30.24 -11.87 -12.88
N LEU A 110 -29.56 -12.86 -13.47
CA LEU A 110 -28.10 -13.00 -13.34
C LEU A 110 -27.36 -11.73 -13.76
N SER A 111 -27.85 -11.02 -14.79
CA SER A 111 -27.25 -9.78 -15.28
C SER A 111 -27.30 -8.65 -14.25
N ASP A 112 -28.40 -8.51 -13.51
CA ASP A 112 -28.54 -7.52 -12.43
C ASP A 112 -27.57 -7.84 -11.29
N MET A 113 -27.48 -9.13 -10.93
CA MET A 113 -26.56 -9.61 -9.92
C MET A 113 -25.11 -9.35 -10.33
N LEU A 114 -24.74 -9.67 -11.58
CA LEU A 114 -23.39 -9.42 -12.10
C LEU A 114 -23.06 -7.93 -12.12
N ALA A 115 -24.00 -7.05 -12.49
CA ALA A 115 -23.77 -5.61 -12.46
C ALA A 115 -23.44 -5.13 -11.03
N ILE A 116 -24.26 -5.49 -10.04
CA ILE A 116 -24.03 -5.10 -8.64
C ILE A 116 -22.75 -5.73 -8.10
N GLN A 117 -22.56 -7.04 -8.28
CA GLN A 117 -21.41 -7.77 -7.77
C GLN A 117 -20.10 -7.27 -8.39
N THR A 118 -20.10 -6.87 -9.67
CA THR A 118 -18.91 -6.30 -10.34
C THR A 118 -18.52 -4.95 -9.72
N TYR A 119 -19.49 -4.09 -9.41
CA TYR A 119 -19.24 -2.84 -8.68
C TYR A 119 -18.64 -3.09 -7.29
N VAL A 120 -19.27 -3.96 -6.50
CA VAL A 120 -18.84 -4.28 -5.13
C VAL A 120 -17.44 -4.93 -5.15
N ALA A 121 -17.19 -5.87 -6.06
CA ALA A 121 -15.90 -6.54 -6.21
C ALA A 121 -14.80 -5.57 -6.64
N GLY A 122 -15.08 -4.68 -7.59
CA GLY A 122 -14.13 -3.65 -8.02
C GLY A 122 -13.75 -2.71 -6.87
N THR A 123 -14.75 -2.31 -6.06
CA THR A 123 -14.55 -1.46 -4.87
C THR A 123 -13.72 -2.16 -3.80
N ALA A 124 -14.06 -3.41 -3.47
CA ALA A 124 -13.28 -4.21 -2.53
C ALA A 124 -11.83 -4.41 -3.03
N GLY A 125 -11.65 -4.72 -4.31
CA GLY A 125 -10.33 -4.91 -4.93
C GLY A 125 -9.45 -3.67 -4.84
N CYS A 126 -10.00 -2.48 -5.11
CA CYS A 126 -9.27 -1.22 -4.95
C CYS A 126 -8.78 -0.99 -3.52
N LEU A 127 -9.68 -1.13 -2.54
CA LEU A 127 -9.36 -0.94 -1.14
C LEU A 127 -8.30 -1.94 -0.67
N ILE A 128 -8.38 -3.19 -1.11
CA ILE A 128 -7.39 -4.23 -0.79
C ILE A 128 -6.02 -3.92 -1.41
N PHE A 129 -5.95 -3.54 -2.69
CA PHE A 129 -4.68 -3.19 -3.32
C PHE A 129 -4.03 -1.98 -2.65
N SER A 130 -4.83 -0.96 -2.35
CA SER A 130 -4.36 0.24 -1.67
C SER A 130 -3.88 -0.05 -0.23
N ALA A 131 -4.66 -0.81 0.55
CA ALA A 131 -4.24 -1.26 1.87
C ALA A 131 -2.92 -2.05 1.82
N THR A 132 -2.77 -2.92 0.82
CA THR A 132 -1.55 -3.74 0.66
C THR A 132 -0.35 -2.88 0.32
N PHE A 133 -0.52 -1.86 -0.53
CA PHE A 133 0.52 -0.88 -0.82
C PHE A 133 0.97 -0.14 0.44
N HIS A 134 0.05 0.51 1.17
CA HIS A 134 0.41 1.25 2.39
C HIS A 134 0.99 0.33 3.49
N ALA A 135 0.53 -0.91 3.58
CA ALA A 135 1.12 -1.90 4.49
C ALA A 135 2.57 -2.26 4.12
N THR A 136 2.91 -2.30 2.83
CA THR A 136 4.18 -2.84 2.32
C THR A 136 5.15 -1.79 1.75
N ASN A 137 4.78 -0.51 1.68
CA ASN A 137 5.60 0.54 1.05
C ASN A 137 6.96 0.80 1.72
N ALA A 138 7.19 0.26 2.91
CA ALA A 138 8.49 0.27 3.59
C ALA A 138 9.35 -0.97 3.34
N HIS A 139 8.94 -1.90 2.47
CA HIS A 139 9.66 -3.16 2.24
C HIS A 139 11.01 -2.94 1.52
N SER A 140 10.95 -2.68 0.22
CA SER A 140 12.09 -2.35 -0.66
C SER A 140 11.58 -1.50 -1.82
N PRO A 141 12.44 -0.80 -2.58
CA PRO A 141 12.02 0.03 -3.70
C PRO A 141 11.17 -0.72 -4.74
N GLU A 142 11.54 -1.97 -5.04
CA GLU A 142 10.90 -2.79 -6.06
C GLU A 142 9.50 -3.23 -5.62
N VAL A 143 9.37 -3.66 -4.36
CA VAL A 143 8.08 -4.04 -3.78
C VAL A 143 7.17 -2.82 -3.68
N ALA A 144 7.68 -1.69 -3.16
CA ALA A 144 6.89 -0.47 -3.06
C ALA A 144 6.38 0.00 -4.43
N HIS A 145 7.23 -0.03 -5.46
CA HIS A 145 6.84 0.33 -6.82
C HIS A 145 5.81 -0.65 -7.41
N ALA A 146 6.01 -1.96 -7.26
CA ALA A 146 5.06 -2.96 -7.77
C ALA A 146 3.67 -2.82 -7.12
N PHE A 147 3.61 -2.67 -5.80
CA PHE A 147 2.35 -2.48 -5.09
C PHE A 147 1.72 -1.10 -5.35
N LEU A 148 2.51 -0.06 -5.63
CA LEU A 148 1.98 1.23 -6.12
C LEU A 148 1.23 1.06 -7.45
N LYS A 149 1.77 0.25 -8.38
CA LYS A 149 1.09 -0.02 -9.65
C LYS A 149 -0.21 -0.82 -9.46
N LEU A 150 -0.25 -1.72 -8.48
CA LEU A 150 -1.49 -2.42 -8.10
C LEU A 150 -2.50 -1.48 -7.45
N ASP A 151 -2.07 -0.51 -6.66
CA ASP A 151 -2.93 0.53 -6.08
C ASP A 151 -3.58 1.39 -7.19
N TYR A 152 -2.79 1.84 -8.16
CA TYR A 152 -3.32 2.52 -9.36
C TYR A 152 -4.30 1.66 -10.16
N PHE A 153 -3.99 0.38 -10.34
CA PHE A 153 -4.92 -0.56 -10.97
C PHE A 153 -6.23 -0.66 -10.21
N GLY A 154 -6.19 -0.66 -8.87
CA GLY A 154 -7.36 -0.62 -8.00
C GLY A 154 -8.28 0.56 -8.30
N ILE A 155 -7.73 1.77 -8.40
CA ILE A 155 -8.48 2.99 -8.72
C ILE A 155 -9.16 2.85 -10.09
N VAL A 156 -8.41 2.42 -11.12
CA VAL A 156 -8.96 2.19 -12.46
C VAL A 156 -10.08 1.15 -12.41
N LEU A 157 -9.88 0.05 -11.69
CA LEU A 157 -10.88 -1.02 -11.55
C LEU A 157 -12.18 -0.50 -10.93
N THR A 158 -12.12 0.17 -9.78
CA THR A 158 -13.32 0.69 -9.10
C THR A 158 -14.09 1.69 -9.95
N ILE A 159 -13.41 2.64 -10.60
CA ILE A 159 -14.08 3.63 -11.46
C ILE A 159 -14.76 2.91 -12.62
N SER A 160 -14.07 1.97 -13.27
CA SER A 160 -14.58 1.24 -14.42
C SER A 160 -15.79 0.38 -14.07
N THR A 161 -15.71 -0.41 -12.99
CA THR A 161 -16.83 -1.28 -12.58
C THR A 161 -18.03 -0.46 -12.13
N THR A 162 -17.81 0.69 -11.49
CA THR A 162 -18.88 1.64 -11.14
C THR A 162 -19.57 2.18 -12.39
N CYS A 163 -18.81 2.69 -13.36
CA CYS A 163 -19.36 3.22 -14.61
C CYS A 163 -20.10 2.15 -15.42
N ILE A 164 -19.58 0.92 -15.50
CA ILE A 164 -20.25 -0.20 -16.17
C ILE A 164 -21.59 -0.52 -15.51
N SER A 165 -21.62 -0.57 -14.18
CA SER A 165 -22.84 -0.89 -13.42
C SER A 165 -23.88 0.22 -13.53
N ILE A 166 -23.45 1.48 -13.48
CA ILE A 166 -24.33 2.65 -13.71
C ILE A 166 -24.88 2.62 -15.13
N ALA A 167 -24.05 2.42 -16.15
CA ALA A 167 -24.50 2.32 -17.54
C ALA A 167 -25.52 1.19 -17.72
N TYR A 168 -25.31 0.05 -17.05
CA TYR A 168 -26.24 -1.08 -17.07
C TYR A 168 -27.64 -0.70 -16.57
N PHE A 169 -27.75 -0.07 -15.40
CA PHE A 169 -29.05 0.29 -14.84
C PHE A 169 -29.66 1.57 -15.43
N ALA A 170 -28.85 2.60 -15.68
CA ALA A 170 -29.32 3.91 -16.12
C ALA A 170 -29.79 3.93 -17.58
N LEU A 171 -29.24 3.06 -18.42
CA LEU A 171 -29.59 2.95 -19.85
C LEU A 171 -30.47 1.74 -20.12
N HIS A 172 -31.17 1.24 -19.11
CA HIS A 172 -32.09 0.13 -19.23
C HIS A 172 -33.15 0.42 -20.32
N GLY A 173 -33.29 -0.50 -21.27
CA GLY A 173 -34.16 -0.34 -22.44
C GLY A 173 -33.51 0.32 -23.67
N GLN A 174 -32.25 0.76 -23.57
CA GLN A 174 -31.48 1.32 -24.70
C GLN A 174 -30.18 0.53 -24.94
N PRO A 175 -30.25 -0.69 -25.49
CA PRO A 175 -29.12 -1.63 -25.53
C PRO A 175 -27.93 -1.12 -26.34
N MET A 176 -28.16 -0.38 -27.43
CA MET A 176 -27.09 0.21 -28.23
C MET A 176 -26.33 1.28 -27.44
N LEU A 177 -27.06 2.18 -26.76
CA LEU A 177 -26.44 3.24 -25.96
C LEU A 177 -25.67 2.66 -24.77
N GLN A 178 -26.27 1.70 -24.08
CA GLN A 178 -25.63 0.95 -23.00
C GLN A 178 -24.29 0.31 -23.46
N CYS A 179 -24.30 -0.37 -24.61
CA CYS A 179 -23.10 -0.98 -25.18
C CYS A 179 -22.01 0.07 -25.48
N VAL A 180 -22.37 1.20 -26.09
CA VAL A 180 -21.44 2.28 -26.40
C VAL A 180 -20.77 2.84 -25.13
N TYR A 181 -21.53 3.11 -24.07
CA TYR A 181 -20.98 3.64 -22.81
C TYR A 181 -20.08 2.63 -22.10
N ILE A 182 -20.44 1.34 -22.10
CA ILE A 182 -19.62 0.28 -21.51
C ILE A 182 -18.31 0.13 -22.30
N LEU A 183 -18.36 0.07 -23.62
CA LEU A 183 -17.16 -0.02 -24.47
C LEU A 183 -16.26 1.20 -24.28
N PHE A 184 -16.84 2.40 -24.26
CA PHE A 184 -16.10 3.63 -24.00
C PHE A 184 -15.40 3.59 -22.64
N THR A 185 -16.10 3.16 -21.59
CA THR A 185 -15.52 3.00 -20.24
C THR A 185 -14.32 2.04 -20.25
N VAL A 186 -14.45 0.88 -20.90
CA VAL A 186 -13.36 -0.11 -20.99
C VAL A 186 -12.15 0.46 -21.74
N LEU A 187 -12.37 1.21 -22.83
CA LEU A 187 -11.29 1.85 -23.59
C LEU A 187 -10.57 2.93 -22.76
N CYS A 188 -11.32 3.79 -22.07
CA CYS A 188 -10.75 4.79 -21.17
C CYS A 188 -9.98 4.14 -20.02
N ALA A 189 -10.52 3.07 -19.43
CA ALA A 189 -9.86 2.32 -18.37
C ALA A 189 -8.51 1.75 -18.82
N ALA A 190 -8.49 1.11 -19.99
CA ALA A 190 -7.27 0.57 -20.58
C ALA A 190 -6.24 1.68 -20.84
N MET A 191 -6.66 2.80 -21.42
CA MET A 191 -5.80 3.95 -21.69
C MET A 191 -5.21 4.54 -20.40
N VAL A 192 -6.06 4.80 -19.39
CA VAL A 192 -5.61 5.35 -18.09
C VAL A 192 -4.66 4.38 -17.41
N PHE A 193 -4.98 3.08 -17.40
CA PHE A 193 -4.08 2.08 -16.80
C PHE A 193 -2.72 2.08 -17.48
N CYS A 194 -2.67 2.07 -18.82
CA CYS A 194 -1.42 2.17 -19.58
C CYS A 194 -0.60 3.42 -19.21
N ILE A 195 -1.26 4.57 -19.04
CA ILE A 195 -0.59 5.81 -18.59
C ILE A 195 -0.03 5.64 -17.17
N THR A 196 -0.80 5.04 -16.26
CA THR A 196 -0.36 4.84 -14.86
C THR A 196 0.81 3.87 -14.72
N LEU A 197 1.12 3.06 -15.73
CA LEU A 197 2.32 2.20 -15.74
C LEU A 197 3.61 3.00 -15.93
N ASP A 198 3.55 4.21 -16.47
CA ASP A 198 4.72 5.09 -16.61
C ASP A 198 5.30 5.45 -15.23
N VAL A 199 6.63 5.38 -15.09
CA VAL A 199 7.34 5.66 -13.84
C VAL A 199 7.33 7.16 -13.51
N GLY A 200 7.14 8.03 -14.50
CA GLY A 200 6.96 9.47 -14.35
C GLY A 200 5.69 9.85 -13.56
N MET A 201 4.72 8.93 -13.48
CA MET A 201 3.50 9.10 -12.68
C MET A 201 3.66 8.71 -11.21
N ASP A 202 4.87 8.36 -10.76
CA ASP A 202 5.12 7.88 -9.40
C ASP A 202 5.74 8.93 -8.47
N GLY A 203 5.35 8.87 -7.19
CA GLY A 203 5.99 9.60 -6.09
C GLY A 203 6.03 11.12 -6.24
N ALA A 204 7.06 11.75 -5.67
CA ALA A 204 7.22 13.21 -5.65
C ALA A 204 7.31 13.85 -7.04
N ARG A 205 7.68 13.08 -8.08
CA ARG A 205 7.72 13.56 -9.48
C ARG A 205 6.32 13.80 -10.05
N ALA A 206 5.32 13.08 -9.55
CA ALA A 206 3.92 13.33 -9.85
C ALA A 206 3.31 14.46 -8.98
N GLY A 207 4.04 14.95 -7.97
CA GLY A 207 3.58 15.99 -7.04
C GLY A 207 3.08 17.29 -7.68
N PRO A 208 3.69 17.81 -8.77
CA PRO A 208 3.15 18.97 -9.48
C PRO A 208 1.81 18.74 -10.19
N TRP A 209 1.40 17.47 -10.36
CA TRP A 209 0.21 17.06 -11.10
C TRP A 209 -0.90 16.50 -10.19
N ARG A 210 -0.68 16.47 -8.87
CA ARG A 210 -1.65 16.10 -7.83
C ARG A 210 -2.07 17.34 -7.05
#